data_AF-A0AAW5KKB6-F1
#
_entry.id   AF-A0AAW5KKB6-F1
#
_cell.length_a   1.000
_cell.length_b   1.000
_cell.length_c   1.000
_cell.angle_alpha   90.00
_cell.angle_beta   90.00
_cell.angle_gamma   90.00
#
_symmetry.space_group_name_H-M   'P 1'
#
loop_
_entity.id
_entity.type
_entity.pdbx_description
1 polymer ?
#
loop_
_entity_poly.entity_id
_entity_poly.type
_entity_poly.pdbx_seq_one_letter_code
_entity_poly.pdbx_strand_id
1 'polypeptide(L)'
;IDDLVIKGVTDPYRMMTSRSEYRQILRQDNADQRLTPIGYRLGLCSQARYDALVEKKQAIDAELARLVGTSVSPTEELNTLLQELGSAPLRSGAKIADLLRRPQVGYDALAGV
;
A
#
# COMPACT_ATOMS: atom_id res chain seq x y z
N ILE A 1 -4.00 -24.45 5.29
CA ILE A 1 -3.39 -25.75 4.93
C ILE A 1 -2.51 -26.22 6.07
N ASP A 2 -1.45 -25.49 6.40
CA ASP A 2 -0.55 -25.83 7.52
C ASP A 2 -1.29 -26.11 8.84
N ASP A 3 -2.18 -25.22 9.27
CA ASP A 3 -3.03 -25.44 10.46
C ASP A 3 -3.86 -26.74 10.39
N LEU A 4 -4.38 -27.12 9.22
CA LEU A 4 -5.17 -28.35 9.07
C LEU A 4 -4.29 -29.60 9.19
N VAL A 5 -3.07 -29.54 8.68
CA VAL A 5 -2.10 -30.64 8.75
C VAL A 5 -1.58 -30.80 10.18
N ILE A 6 -1.30 -29.69 10.86
CA ILE A 6 -0.69 -29.70 12.21
C ILE A 6 -1.73 -29.99 13.30
N LYS A 7 -2.90 -29.35 13.23
CA LYS A 7 -3.88 -29.35 14.34
C LYS A 7 -5.02 -30.33 14.13
N GLY A 8 -5.20 -30.87 12.92
CA GLY A 8 -6.37 -31.65 12.56
C GLY A 8 -7.66 -30.81 12.59
N VAL A 9 -8.81 -31.48 12.54
CA VAL A 9 -10.13 -30.83 12.49
C VAL A 9 -11.04 -31.44 13.56
N THR A 10 -10.97 -30.92 14.78
CA THR A 10 -11.93 -31.26 15.85
C THR A 10 -13.13 -30.32 15.89
N ASP A 11 -12.91 -29.06 15.50
CA ASP A 11 -13.93 -28.00 15.41
C ASP A 11 -13.87 -27.29 14.04
N PRO A 12 -14.94 -26.62 13.58
CA PRO A 12 -14.95 -25.91 12.31
C PRO A 12 -13.84 -24.85 12.27
N TYR A 13 -12.86 -25.02 11.38
CA TYR A 13 -11.74 -24.08 11.24
C TYR A 13 -12.23 -22.68 10.86
N ARG A 14 -11.96 -21.68 11.71
CA ARG A 14 -12.28 -20.27 11.43
C ARG A 14 -11.06 -19.53 10.90
N MET A 15 -11.08 -19.24 9.60
CA MET A 15 -9.97 -18.56 8.89
C MET A 15 -9.73 -17.12 9.36
N MET A 16 -10.80 -16.39 9.73
CA MET A 16 -10.73 -15.02 10.18
C MET A 16 -11.01 -14.95 11.68
N THR A 17 -9.94 -14.84 12.47
CA THR A 17 -10.00 -14.59 13.92
C THR A 17 -8.84 -13.69 14.34
N SER A 18 -8.89 -13.24 15.60
CA SER A 18 -8.12 -12.26 16.39
C SER A 18 -6.59 -12.12 16.25
N ARG A 19 -5.98 -12.60 15.16
CA ARG A 19 -4.53 -12.53 14.89
C ARG A 19 -4.19 -11.82 13.58
N SER A 20 -5.09 -10.97 13.09
CA SER A 20 -4.91 -10.24 11.83
C SER A 20 -3.71 -9.29 11.87
N GLU A 21 -3.35 -8.81 13.05
CA GLU A 21 -2.16 -7.99 13.32
C GLU A 21 -0.85 -8.72 13.01
N TYR A 22 -0.77 -10.03 13.23
CA TYR A 22 0.40 -10.84 12.83
C TYR A 22 0.46 -11.11 11.32
N ARG A 23 -0.58 -10.72 10.58
CA ARG A 23 -0.75 -11.01 9.15
C ARG A 23 -0.89 -9.76 8.30
N GLN A 24 -0.45 -8.60 8.79
CA GLN A 24 -0.55 -7.33 8.05
C GLN A 24 0.14 -7.32 6.69
N ILE A 25 1.09 -8.23 6.42
CA ILE A 25 1.72 -8.38 5.10
C ILE A 25 0.90 -9.27 4.15
N LEU A 26 -0.04 -10.08 4.67
CA LEU A 26 -0.82 -11.07 3.94
C LEU A 26 -2.21 -10.54 3.56
N ARG A 27 -2.29 -9.27 3.17
CA ARG A 27 -3.55 -8.60 2.87
C ARG A 27 -4.11 -8.99 1.51
N GLN A 28 -5.38 -8.70 1.29
CA GLN A 28 -6.07 -9.00 0.04
C GLN A 28 -5.57 -8.12 -1.11
N ASP A 29 -5.28 -6.84 -0.83
CA ASP A 29 -4.84 -5.83 -1.80
C ASP A 29 -3.48 -6.13 -2.45
N ASN A 30 -2.60 -6.87 -1.77
CA ASN A 30 -1.27 -7.23 -2.25
C ASN A 30 -1.12 -8.72 -2.62
N ALA A 31 -2.23 -9.46 -2.71
CA ALA A 31 -2.19 -10.90 -2.99
C ALA A 31 -1.59 -11.22 -4.37
N ASP A 32 -1.83 -10.36 -5.36
CA ASP A 32 -1.26 -10.44 -6.69
C ASP A 32 0.27 -10.35 -6.67
N GLN A 33 0.82 -9.35 -5.97
CA GLN A 33 2.27 -9.16 -5.81
C GLN A 33 2.94 -10.37 -5.16
N ARG A 34 2.24 -11.03 -4.23
CA ARG A 34 2.77 -12.20 -3.50
C ARG A 34 2.67 -13.50 -4.30
N LEU A 35 1.54 -13.73 -4.98
CA LEU A 35 1.20 -15.05 -5.52
C LEU A 35 1.28 -15.16 -7.04
N THR A 36 1.00 -14.09 -7.79
CA THR A 36 1.03 -14.15 -9.27
C THR A 36 2.39 -14.56 -9.83
N PRO A 37 3.55 -14.11 -9.31
CA PRO A 37 4.86 -14.58 -9.80
C PRO A 37 5.08 -16.08 -9.58
N ILE A 38 4.53 -16.65 -8.51
CA ILE A 38 4.58 -18.08 -8.24
C ILE A 38 3.64 -18.81 -9.20
N GLY A 39 2.40 -18.34 -9.32
CA GLY A 39 1.40 -18.91 -10.22
C GLY A 39 1.86 -18.93 -11.69
N TYR A 40 2.50 -17.87 -12.16
CA TYR A 40 3.06 -17.82 -13.51
C TYR A 40 4.16 -18.86 -13.72
N ARG A 41 5.13 -18.99 -12.80
CA ARG A 41 6.18 -20.02 -12.87
C ARG A 41 5.63 -21.45 -12.86
N LEU A 42 4.48 -21.66 -12.21
CA LEU A 42 3.79 -22.96 -12.17
C LEU A 42 2.84 -23.18 -13.36
N GLY A 43 2.72 -22.23 -14.30
CA GLY A 43 1.79 -22.31 -15.43
C GLY A 43 0.32 -22.09 -15.07
N LEU A 44 0.03 -21.59 -13.86
CA LEU A 44 -1.32 -21.34 -13.34
C LEU A 44 -1.85 -19.93 -13.65
N CYS A 45 -0.99 -19.03 -14.14
CA CYS A 45 -1.36 -17.66 -14.51
C CYS A 45 -0.99 -17.40 -15.97
N SER A 46 -1.85 -16.69 -16.70
CA SER A 46 -1.56 -16.25 -18.05
C SER A 46 -0.43 -15.21 -18.08
N GLN A 47 0.27 -15.14 -19.22
CA GLN A 47 1.27 -14.10 -19.49
C GLN A 47 0.68 -12.70 -19.28
N ALA A 48 -0.50 -12.42 -19.83
CA ALA A 48 -1.17 -11.12 -19.71
C ALA A 48 -1.41 -10.71 -18.24
N ARG A 49 -1.75 -11.65 -17.35
CA ARG A 49 -1.91 -11.35 -15.91
C ARG A 49 -0.56 -11.03 -15.25
N TYR A 50 0.50 -11.73 -15.65
CA TYR A 50 1.85 -11.47 -15.15
C TYR A 50 2.35 -10.09 -15.61
N ASP A 51 2.17 -9.77 -16.89
CA ASP A 51 2.58 -8.48 -17.47
C ASP A 51 1.86 -7.31 -16.80
N ALA A 52 0.54 -7.44 -16.55
CA ALA A 52 -0.22 -6.42 -15.82
C ALA A 52 0.31 -6.20 -14.38
N LEU A 53 0.79 -7.26 -13.71
CA LEU A 53 1.45 -7.11 -12.41
C LEU A 53 2.79 -6.37 -12.55
N VAL A 54 3.58 -6.67 -13.58
CA VAL A 54 4.86 -6.01 -13.83
C VAL A 54 4.65 -4.51 -14.09
N GLU A 55 3.69 -4.15 -14.94
CA GLU A 55 3.32 -2.77 -15.23
C GLU A 55 2.85 -2.05 -13.95
N LYS A 56 1.93 -2.66 -13.19
CA LYS A 56 1.48 -2.12 -11.90
C LYS A 56 2.65 -1.87 -10.95
N LYS A 57 3.61 -2.80 -10.88
CA LYS A 57 4.78 -2.66 -10.00
C LYS A 57 5.67 -1.50 -10.45
N GLN A 58 5.93 -1.37 -11.75
CA GLN A 58 6.70 -0.25 -12.29
C GLN A 58 6.03 1.10 -12.00
N ALA A 59 4.71 1.19 -12.16
CA ALA A 59 3.96 2.41 -11.84
C ALA A 59 4.06 2.78 -10.34
N ILE A 60 3.94 1.79 -9.45
CA ILE A 60 4.09 2.00 -7.99
C ILE A 60 5.52 2.46 -7.66
N ASP A 61 6.54 1.81 -8.23
CA ASP A 61 7.94 2.13 -7.95
C ASP A 61 8.29 3.54 -8.46
N ALA A 62 7.79 3.93 -9.64
CA ALA A 62 7.95 5.28 -10.19
C ALA A 62 7.27 6.34 -9.32
N GLU A 63 6.04 6.08 -8.87
CA GLU A 63 5.31 7.00 -8.01
C GLU A 63 5.96 7.12 -6.63
N LEU A 64 6.43 6.02 -6.05
CA LEU A 64 7.18 6.06 -4.80
C LEU A 64 8.45 6.89 -4.93
N ALA A 65 9.17 6.77 -6.05
CA ALA A 65 10.35 7.58 -6.34
C ALA A 65 9.97 9.08 -6.46
N ARG A 66 8.85 9.42 -7.10
CA ARG A 66 8.33 10.80 -7.15
C ARG A 66 8.03 11.33 -5.75
N LEU A 67 7.27 10.59 -4.94
CA LEU A 67 6.84 11.01 -3.60
C LEU A 67 8.01 11.26 -2.64
N VAL A 68 9.07 10.44 -2.73
CA VAL A 68 10.28 10.56 -1.90
C VAL A 68 11.23 11.63 -2.48
N GLY A 69 11.27 11.76 -3.81
CA GLY A 69 12.12 12.71 -4.52
C GLY A 69 11.63 14.16 -4.42
N THR A 70 10.33 14.40 -4.47
CA THR A 70 9.73 15.74 -4.52
C THR A 70 9.66 16.37 -3.14
N SER A 71 10.29 17.54 -3.01
CA SER A 71 10.16 18.42 -1.85
C SER A 71 9.15 19.52 -2.15
N VAL A 72 8.29 19.82 -1.17
CA VAL A 72 7.33 20.92 -1.22
C VAL A 72 7.73 21.98 -0.21
N SER A 73 7.61 23.24 -0.62
CA SER A 73 7.82 24.41 0.23
C SER A 73 6.52 24.78 0.94
N PRO A 74 6.58 25.43 2.12
CA PRO A 74 5.39 25.90 2.82
C PRO A 74 4.78 27.10 2.08
N THR A 75 3.89 26.84 1.12
CA THR A 75 3.05 27.86 0.47
C THR A 75 1.78 28.12 1.27
N GLU A 76 1.14 29.28 1.08
CA GLU A 76 -0.14 29.59 1.73
C GLU A 76 -1.24 28.63 1.29
N GLU A 77 -1.26 28.22 0.01
CA GLU A 77 -2.25 27.27 -0.49
C GLU A 77 -2.10 25.90 0.18
N LEU A 78 -0.88 25.38 0.28
CA LEU A 78 -0.62 24.08 0.90
C LEU A 78 -0.94 24.12 2.40
N ASN A 79 -0.62 25.21 3.09
CA ASN A 79 -0.95 25.36 4.50
C ASN A 79 -2.46 25.50 4.74
N THR A 80 -3.19 26.17 3.84
CA THR A 80 -4.66 26.23 3.88
C THR A 80 -5.25 24.84 3.71
N LEU A 81 -4.81 24.09 2.69
CA LEU A 81 -5.23 22.71 2.47
C LEU A 81 -4.96 21.81 3.69
N LEU A 82 -3.76 21.91 4.28
CA LEU A 82 -3.42 21.13 5.48
C LEU A 82 -4.30 21.49 6.67
N GLN A 83 -4.66 22.77 6.85
CA GLN A 83 -5.56 23.21 7.91
C GLN A 83 -7.00 22.71 7.70
N GLU A 84 -7.50 22.75 6.46
CA GLU A 84 -8.82 22.20 6.11
C GLU A 84 -8.91 20.70 6.37
N LEU A 85 -7.82 19.97 6.13
CA LEU A 85 -7.69 18.55 6.47
C LEU A 85 -7.50 18.30 7.97
N GLY A 86 -7.33 19.33 8.80
CA GLY A 86 -7.06 19.20 10.24
C GLY A 86 -5.64 18.75 10.57
N SER A 87 -4.68 18.99 9.66
CA SER A 87 -3.26 18.73 9.82
C SER A 87 -2.49 20.00 10.24
N ALA A 88 -1.34 19.82 10.88
CA ALA A 88 -0.49 20.95 11.26
C ALA A 88 0.14 21.62 10.03
N PRO A 89 0.27 22.97 10.01
CA PRO A 89 0.92 23.66 8.90
C PRO A 89 2.41 23.29 8.80
N LEU A 90 2.96 23.38 7.59
CA LEU A 90 4.38 23.25 7.33
C LEU A 90 5.11 24.53 7.72
N ARG A 91 6.20 24.38 8.49
CA ARG A 91 7.11 25.47 8.88
C ARG A 91 8.38 25.52 8.04
N SER A 92 8.74 24.39 7.42
CA SER A 92 9.92 24.22 6.57
C SER A 92 9.57 23.29 5.42
N GLY A 93 10.43 23.23 4.39
CA GLY A 93 10.24 22.28 3.29
C GLY A 93 10.18 20.83 3.80
N ALA A 94 9.33 20.02 3.17
CA ALA A 94 9.12 18.61 3.51
C ALA A 94 8.96 17.77 2.24
N LYS A 95 9.15 16.45 2.34
CA LYS A 95 8.83 15.53 1.24
C LYS A 95 7.34 15.23 1.20
N ILE A 96 6.80 14.99 0.01
CA ILE A 96 5.38 14.57 -0.14
C ILE A 96 5.14 13.27 0.64
N ALA A 97 6.10 12.35 0.62
CA ALA A 97 6.05 11.10 1.39
C ALA A 97 5.86 11.32 2.92
N ASP A 98 6.41 12.40 3.48
CA ASP A 98 6.24 12.72 4.90
C ASP A 98 4.86 13.28 5.21
N LEU A 99 4.23 13.96 4.25
CA LEU A 99 2.86 14.44 4.36
C LEU A 99 1.86 13.29 4.33
N LEU A 100 2.05 12.30 3.45
CA LEU A 100 1.18 11.11 3.35
C LEU A 100 1.21 10.20 4.59
N ARG A 101 2.24 10.32 5.44
CA ARG A 101 2.29 9.61 6.72
C ARG A 101 1.37 10.21 7.77
N ARG A 102 0.84 11.42 7.54
CA ARG A 102 -0.09 12.07 8.45
C ARG A 102 -1.48 11.45 8.26
N PRO A 103 -2.13 10.96 9.33
CA PRO A 103 -3.42 10.27 9.22
C PRO A 103 -4.52 11.09 8.53
N GLN A 104 -4.42 12.42 8.60
CA GLN A 104 -5.38 13.36 8.03
C GLN A 104 -5.19 13.60 6.53
N VAL A 105 -4.05 13.20 5.95
CA VAL A 105 -3.67 13.57 4.58
C VAL A 105 -3.78 12.35 3.67
N GLY A 106 -4.76 12.38 2.77
CA GLY A 106 -4.95 11.35 1.75
C GLY A 106 -4.06 11.55 0.52
N TYR A 107 -3.86 10.48 -0.24
CA TYR A 107 -3.10 10.52 -1.50
C TYR A 107 -3.72 11.48 -2.52
N ASP A 108 -5.04 11.45 -2.68
CA ASP A 108 -5.76 12.28 -3.66
C ASP A 108 -5.62 13.78 -3.36
N ALA A 109 -5.50 14.15 -2.08
CA ALA A 109 -5.32 15.54 -1.66
C ALA A 109 -3.96 16.12 -2.11
N LEU A 110 -2.96 15.27 -2.33
CA LEU A 110 -1.61 15.67 -2.75
C LEU A 110 -1.34 15.40 -4.23
N ALA A 111 -2.35 14.98 -5.01
CA ALA A 111 -2.17 14.64 -6.42
C ALA A 111 -1.83 15.85 -7.30
N GLY A 112 -2.22 17.07 -6.87
CA GLY A 112 -1.93 18.33 -7.56
C GLY A 112 -0.69 19.08 -7.05
N VAL A 113 0.06 18.47 -6.12
CA VAL A 113 1.25 19.05 -5.47
C VAL A 113 2.52 18.35 -5.97
#